data_AF-R4WUH5-F1
#
_entry.id   AF-R4WUH5-F1
#
_cell.length_a   1.000
_cell.length_b   1.000
_cell.length_c   1.000
_cell.angle_alpha   90.00
_cell.angle_beta   90.00
_cell.angle_gamma   90.00
#
_symmetry.space_group_name_H-M   'P 1'
#
loop_
_entity.id
_entity.type
_entity.pdbx_description
1 polymer ?
#
loop_
_entity_poly.entity_id
_entity_poly.type
_entity_poly.pdbx_seq_one_letter_code
_entity_poly.pdbx_strand_id
1 'polypeptide(L)'
;MPAVGIDLGTTYSCVGVWQHGKVEIIANDQGNRTTPSYVAFTDTERLIGDAAKNQVAMNPQNTVFDAKRLIGRKYDDPKIQEDLKHWPFKVVNDCSKPKIQVEYKGETKRFAPEEISSMVLTKMKETAEAYLGSKVKDAVITVPAYFNDSQRQATKDAGAIAGLNVLRIINEPTAAALAYGLDKNLKGERNVLIFDLGGGTFDVSILTIDEGSLFEVKSTAGDTHLGGEDFDNRLVNHLAEEFKRKFRKDLKSNARALRRLRTAAERAKRTLSSSTEATVEIDALFEGIDFYTKVTRARFEELCADLFRSTLHPVEKALQDAKLDKGSIHDVVLVGGSTRIPKIQSLLQNFFNGKSLNMSINPDEAVAYGAAVQAAILSGDQSSQIQDVLLVDVAPLSLGIETA
;
A
#
# COMPACT_ATOMS: atom_id res chain seq x y z
N MET A 1 -21.94 -12.79 13.16
CA MET A 1 -21.76 -11.49 12.46
C MET A 1 -20.57 -11.68 11.54
N PRO A 2 -20.65 -11.28 10.26
CA PRO A 2 -19.55 -11.47 9.33
C PRO A 2 -18.34 -10.62 9.77
N ALA A 3 -17.15 -11.24 9.84
CA ALA A 3 -15.90 -10.50 9.97
C ALA A 3 -15.46 -9.98 8.59
N VAL A 4 -14.71 -8.90 8.60
CA VAL A 4 -14.22 -8.24 7.37
C VAL A 4 -12.71 -8.41 7.22
N GLY A 5 -12.25 -8.48 5.98
CA GLY A 5 -10.84 -8.35 5.64
C GLY A 5 -10.55 -6.92 5.22
N ILE A 6 -9.56 -6.28 5.83
CA ILE A 6 -9.16 -4.91 5.50
C ILE A 6 -7.70 -4.90 5.07
N ASP A 7 -7.49 -4.48 3.83
CA ASP A 7 -6.19 -4.02 3.36
C ASP A 7 -5.97 -2.56 3.78
N LEU A 8 -5.10 -2.33 4.76
CA LEU A 8 -4.73 -0.98 5.19
C LEU A 8 -3.48 -0.55 4.42
N GLY A 9 -3.62 -0.13 3.17
CA GLY A 9 -2.48 0.26 2.33
C GLY A 9 -1.95 1.68 2.61
N THR A 10 -0.74 1.96 2.13
CA THR A 10 -0.08 3.28 2.33
C THR A 10 -0.86 4.42 1.68
N THR A 11 -1.33 4.21 0.44
CA THR A 11 -2.00 5.26 -0.36
C THR A 11 -3.50 5.03 -0.52
N TYR A 12 -3.92 3.76 -0.55
CA TYR A 12 -5.32 3.35 -0.61
C TYR A 12 -5.54 2.16 0.31
N SER A 13 -6.73 2.06 0.87
CA SER A 13 -7.22 0.93 1.63
C SER A 13 -8.38 0.27 0.91
N CYS A 14 -8.57 -1.03 1.14
CA CYS A 14 -9.62 -1.83 0.53
C CYS A 14 -10.27 -2.71 1.61
N VAL A 15 -11.59 -2.94 1.51
CA VAL A 15 -12.31 -3.80 2.46
C VAL A 15 -13.13 -4.83 1.70
N GLY A 16 -13.03 -6.08 2.13
CA GLY A 16 -13.76 -7.21 1.60
C GLY A 16 -14.49 -7.99 2.68
N VAL A 17 -15.51 -8.74 2.28
CA VAL A 17 -16.27 -9.63 3.15
C VAL A 17 -16.54 -10.94 2.44
N TRP A 18 -16.51 -12.05 3.16
CA TRP A 18 -16.99 -13.33 2.65
C TRP A 18 -18.50 -13.43 2.83
N GLN A 19 -19.24 -13.63 1.72
CA GLN A 19 -20.67 -13.88 1.73
C GLN A 19 -21.07 -14.83 0.63
N HIS A 20 -22.02 -15.73 0.94
CA HIS A 20 -22.61 -16.64 -0.05
C HIS A 20 -21.56 -17.48 -0.82
N GLY A 21 -20.51 -17.93 -0.13
CA GLY A 21 -19.46 -18.78 -0.73
C GLY A 21 -18.51 -18.05 -1.69
N LYS A 22 -18.37 -16.73 -1.55
CA LYS A 22 -17.39 -15.92 -2.29
C LYS A 22 -17.00 -14.67 -1.52
N VAL A 23 -15.91 -14.05 -1.94
CA VAL A 23 -15.55 -12.71 -1.45
C VAL A 23 -16.27 -11.64 -2.26
N GLU A 24 -16.80 -10.65 -1.56
CA GLU A 24 -17.28 -9.39 -2.12
C GLU A 24 -16.36 -8.24 -1.69
N ILE A 25 -15.80 -7.53 -2.66
CA ILE A 25 -15.06 -6.29 -2.42
C ILE A 25 -16.04 -5.14 -2.36
N ILE A 26 -16.04 -4.41 -1.24
CA ILE A 26 -17.08 -3.44 -0.92
C ILE A 26 -16.69 -2.07 -1.48
N ALA A 27 -17.55 -1.51 -2.32
CA ALA A 27 -17.40 -0.14 -2.80
C ALA A 27 -17.79 0.88 -1.70
N ASN A 28 -17.08 2.00 -1.66
CA ASN A 28 -17.37 3.11 -0.76
C ASN A 28 -18.60 3.93 -1.21
N ASP A 29 -18.91 4.99 -0.47
CA ASP A 29 -20.04 5.90 -0.73
C ASP A 29 -19.96 6.67 -2.07
N GLN A 30 -18.80 6.64 -2.74
CA GLN A 30 -18.59 7.19 -4.09
C GLN A 30 -18.55 6.09 -5.18
N GLY A 31 -18.77 4.83 -4.81
CA GLY A 31 -18.71 3.69 -5.74
C GLY A 31 -17.30 3.17 -6.03
N ASN A 32 -16.27 3.66 -5.32
CA ASN A 32 -14.90 3.21 -5.49
C ASN A 32 -14.60 1.98 -4.60
N ARG A 33 -13.99 0.95 -5.17
CA ARG A 33 -13.60 -0.28 -4.42
C ARG A 33 -12.38 -0.10 -3.52
N THR A 34 -11.59 0.94 -3.77
CA THR A 34 -10.46 1.36 -2.94
C THR A 34 -10.68 2.78 -2.46
N THR A 35 -10.37 3.07 -1.21
CA THR A 35 -10.52 4.40 -0.62
C THR A 35 -9.15 4.97 -0.29
N PRO A 36 -8.83 6.23 -0.66
CA PRO A 36 -7.55 6.84 -0.31
C PRO A 36 -7.27 6.80 1.21
N SER A 37 -6.04 6.48 1.60
CA SER A 37 -5.58 6.50 3.00
C SER A 37 -5.26 7.92 3.46
N TYR A 38 -6.24 8.81 3.35
CA TYR A 38 -6.14 10.25 3.61
C TYR A 38 -7.06 10.64 4.76
N VAL A 39 -6.57 11.49 5.66
CA VAL A 39 -7.34 12.10 6.74
C VAL A 39 -7.08 13.59 6.74
N ALA A 40 -8.13 14.40 6.61
CA ALA A 40 -8.03 15.85 6.66
C ALA A 40 -8.80 16.43 7.84
N PHE A 41 -8.22 17.45 8.43
CA PHE A 41 -8.78 18.18 9.56
C PHE A 41 -9.16 19.60 9.11
N THR A 42 -10.38 20.00 9.46
CA THR A 42 -10.93 21.33 9.14
C THR A 42 -11.43 22.00 10.42
N ASP A 43 -11.94 23.23 10.30
CA ASP A 43 -12.51 23.94 11.44
C ASP A 43 -13.84 23.33 11.94
N THR A 44 -14.50 22.51 11.13
CA THR A 44 -15.82 21.95 11.41
C THR A 44 -15.81 20.44 11.60
N GLU A 45 -15.07 19.72 10.76
CA GLU A 45 -15.14 18.26 10.67
C GLU A 45 -13.81 17.59 10.30
N ARG A 46 -13.81 16.27 10.41
CA ARG A 46 -12.74 15.41 9.88
C ARG A 46 -13.26 14.76 8.60
N LEU A 47 -12.48 14.88 7.53
CA LEU A 47 -12.74 14.21 6.26
C LEU A 47 -11.80 13.01 6.15
N ILE A 48 -12.29 11.89 5.62
CA ILE A 48 -11.51 10.66 5.43
C ILE A 48 -11.77 10.12 4.04
N GLY A 49 -10.75 9.59 3.37
CA GLY A 49 -10.89 8.99 2.04
C GLY A 49 -10.89 10.01 0.91
N ASP A 50 -11.78 9.81 -0.06
CA ASP A 50 -11.87 10.64 -1.28
C ASP A 50 -12.09 12.12 -0.94
N ALA A 51 -12.94 12.44 0.04
CA ALA A 51 -13.19 13.81 0.48
C ALA A 51 -11.92 14.51 0.99
N ALA A 52 -11.10 13.80 1.77
CA ALA A 52 -9.82 14.33 2.27
C ALA A 52 -8.81 14.51 1.14
N LYS A 53 -8.70 13.53 0.22
CA LYS A 53 -7.80 13.60 -0.94
C LYS A 53 -8.16 14.75 -1.88
N ASN A 54 -9.45 15.01 -2.11
CA ASN A 54 -9.90 16.04 -3.05
C ASN A 54 -9.55 17.47 -2.61
N GLN A 55 -9.54 17.75 -1.30
CA GLN A 55 -9.26 19.09 -0.77
C GLN A 55 -7.78 19.34 -0.38
N VAL A 56 -6.90 18.35 -0.58
CA VAL A 56 -5.47 18.41 -0.20
C VAL A 56 -4.71 19.61 -0.77
N ALA A 57 -5.10 20.12 -1.94
CA ALA A 57 -4.45 21.29 -2.54
C ALA A 57 -4.84 22.61 -1.83
N MET A 58 -6.01 22.67 -1.20
CA MET A 58 -6.50 23.84 -0.46
C MET A 58 -6.06 23.82 1.01
N ASN A 59 -5.91 22.63 1.60
CA ASN A 59 -5.55 22.45 2.99
C ASN A 59 -4.38 21.46 3.17
N PRO A 60 -3.19 21.74 2.59
CA PRO A 60 -2.11 20.76 2.55
C PRO A 60 -1.51 20.46 3.93
N GLN A 61 -1.47 21.44 4.84
CA GLN A 61 -0.84 21.29 6.15
C GLN A 61 -1.67 20.45 7.14
N ASN A 62 -2.99 20.36 6.94
CA ASN A 62 -3.90 19.59 7.80
C ASN A 62 -4.49 18.37 7.08
N THR A 63 -3.92 17.98 5.93
CA THR A 63 -4.28 16.75 5.22
C THR A 63 -3.14 15.77 5.35
N VAL A 64 -3.37 14.73 6.14
CA VAL A 64 -2.41 13.67 6.46
C VAL A 64 -2.61 12.50 5.50
N PHE A 65 -1.50 11.98 5.00
CA PHE A 65 -1.39 10.79 4.17
C PHE A 65 -0.07 10.08 4.51
N ASP A 66 0.15 8.86 4.00
CA ASP A 66 1.33 8.02 4.26
C ASP A 66 1.60 7.72 5.74
N ALA A 67 0.57 7.78 6.58
CA ALA A 67 0.70 7.47 8.01
C ALA A 67 1.28 6.06 8.25
N LYS A 68 1.09 5.13 7.29
CA LYS A 68 1.68 3.79 7.32
C LYS A 68 3.21 3.78 7.25
N ARG A 69 3.85 4.79 6.66
CA ARG A 69 5.33 4.94 6.70
C ARG A 69 5.81 5.30 8.11
N LEU A 70 5.01 6.03 8.89
CA LEU A 70 5.32 6.46 10.26
C LEU A 70 4.99 5.41 11.35
N ILE A 71 4.02 4.54 11.10
CA ILE A 71 3.46 3.65 12.13
C ILE A 71 4.53 2.73 12.75
N GLY A 72 4.57 2.67 14.09
CA GLY A 72 5.52 1.84 14.84
C GLY A 72 7.00 2.23 14.70
N ARG A 73 7.31 3.42 14.17
CA ARG A 73 8.70 3.92 14.04
C ARG A 73 9.06 4.95 15.10
N LYS A 74 10.37 5.16 15.25
CA LYS A 74 10.92 6.27 16.02
C LYS A 74 11.06 7.51 15.15
N TYR A 75 10.96 8.68 15.77
CA TYR A 75 11.08 9.96 15.08
C TYR A 75 12.45 10.11 14.39
N ASP A 76 13.52 9.63 15.01
CA ASP A 76 14.91 9.73 14.55
C ASP A 76 15.32 8.66 13.53
N ASP A 77 14.42 7.78 13.10
CA ASP A 77 14.67 6.81 12.02
C ASP A 77 15.11 7.59 10.74
N PRO A 78 16.29 7.28 10.15
CA PRO A 78 16.79 7.96 8.97
C PRO A 78 15.79 8.01 7.81
N LYS A 79 15.01 6.93 7.60
CA LYS A 79 14.00 6.87 6.54
C LYS A 79 12.86 7.86 6.82
N ILE A 80 12.46 8.00 8.08
CA ILE A 80 11.48 9.03 8.48
C ILE A 80 12.03 10.43 8.26
N GLN A 81 13.27 10.70 8.63
CA GLN A 81 13.90 12.01 8.41
C GLN A 81 13.97 12.40 6.93
N GLU A 82 14.04 11.42 6.02
CA GLU A 82 13.93 11.65 4.59
C GLU A 82 12.49 11.94 4.16
N ASP A 83 11.52 11.14 4.59
CA ASP A 83 10.11 11.32 4.26
C ASP A 83 9.56 12.68 4.76
N LEU A 84 10.01 13.16 5.94
CA LEU A 84 9.63 14.46 6.51
C LEU A 84 9.89 15.64 5.56
N LYS A 85 10.86 15.51 4.65
CA LYS A 85 11.20 16.57 3.66
C LYS A 85 10.16 16.68 2.55
N HIS A 86 9.29 15.67 2.41
CA HIS A 86 8.33 15.57 1.32
C HIS A 86 6.88 15.83 1.76
N TRP A 87 6.59 15.75 3.06
CA TRP A 87 5.25 15.97 3.58
C TRP A 87 4.94 17.45 3.84
N PRO A 88 3.72 17.91 3.49
CA PRO A 88 3.29 19.27 3.78
C PRO A 88 2.80 19.46 5.22
N PHE A 89 2.40 18.39 5.90
CA PHE A 89 1.95 18.42 7.29
C PHE A 89 3.15 18.31 8.25
N LYS A 90 2.98 18.84 9.46
CA LYS A 90 4.06 18.87 10.45
C LYS A 90 4.09 17.56 11.24
N VAL A 91 5.27 16.98 11.40
CA VAL A 91 5.52 15.90 12.35
C VAL A 91 6.45 16.41 13.43
N VAL A 92 6.14 16.12 14.70
CA VAL A 92 6.92 16.54 15.87
C VAL A 92 7.42 15.32 16.63
N ASN A 93 8.56 15.48 17.28
CA ASN A 93 9.08 14.48 18.21
C ASN A 93 8.36 14.63 19.55
N ASP A 94 7.72 13.56 20.02
CA ASP A 94 7.16 13.44 21.35
C ASP A 94 7.76 12.21 22.03
N CYS A 95 8.76 12.42 22.87
CA CYS A 95 9.49 11.36 23.59
C CYS A 95 9.97 10.23 22.67
N SER A 96 10.69 10.57 21.59
CA SER A 96 11.19 9.69 20.51
C SER A 96 10.15 9.12 19.56
N LYS A 97 8.86 9.37 19.77
CA LYS A 97 7.79 8.94 18.87
C LYS A 97 7.37 10.08 17.94
N PRO A 98 7.16 9.81 16.64
CA PRO A 98 6.62 10.82 15.74
C PRO A 98 5.14 11.06 16.04
N LYS A 99 4.73 12.32 16.16
CA LYS A 99 3.32 12.73 16.19
C LYS A 99 3.01 13.72 15.09
N ILE A 100 1.90 13.51 14.41
CA ILE A 100 1.40 14.40 13.36
C ILE A 100 0.68 15.56 14.04
N GLN A 101 1.13 16.79 13.79
CA GLN A 101 0.55 18.02 14.32
C GLN A 101 -0.30 18.69 13.24
N VAL A 102 -1.57 18.95 13.57
CA VAL A 102 -2.57 19.59 12.68
C VAL A 102 -3.38 20.63 13.46
N GLU A 103 -3.97 21.58 12.75
CA GLU A 103 -5.02 22.44 13.27
C GLU A 103 -6.38 21.76 13.03
N TYR A 104 -7.18 21.63 14.09
CA TYR A 104 -8.50 21.03 14.03
C TYR A 104 -9.45 21.77 14.96
N LYS A 105 -10.56 22.30 14.42
CA LYS A 105 -11.53 23.12 15.18
C LYS A 105 -10.90 24.30 15.93
N GLY A 106 -9.95 24.98 15.28
CA GLY A 106 -9.24 26.13 15.87
C GLY A 106 -8.21 25.78 16.95
N GLU A 107 -7.93 24.49 17.18
CA GLU A 107 -6.92 24.04 18.14
C GLU A 107 -5.82 23.20 17.48
N THR A 108 -4.58 23.41 17.91
CA THR A 108 -3.47 22.52 17.55
C THR A 108 -3.66 21.16 18.23
N LYS A 109 -3.80 20.11 17.43
CA LYS A 109 -3.87 18.71 17.89
C LYS A 109 -2.62 17.94 17.46
N ARG A 110 -2.27 16.92 18.24
CA ARG A 110 -1.18 15.99 17.93
C ARG A 110 -1.73 14.58 17.97
N PHE A 111 -1.57 13.86 16.87
CA PHE A 111 -2.03 12.48 16.72
C PHE A 111 -0.83 11.55 16.52
N ALA A 112 -0.87 10.39 17.15
CA ALA A 112 0.02 9.29 16.83
C ALA A 112 -0.37 8.70 15.44
N PRO A 113 0.57 8.09 14.71
CA PRO A 113 0.28 7.43 13.43
C PRO A 113 -0.82 6.36 13.53
N GLU A 114 -0.91 5.69 14.68
CA GLU A 114 -1.94 4.70 15.03
C GLU A 114 -3.33 5.34 15.07
N GLU A 115 -3.44 6.56 15.62
CA GLU A 115 -4.71 7.29 15.66
C GLU A 115 -5.14 7.71 14.24
N ILE A 116 -4.22 8.18 13.39
CA ILE A 116 -4.54 8.49 11.99
C ILE A 116 -4.97 7.24 11.23
N SER A 117 -4.24 6.14 11.40
CA SER A 117 -4.58 4.85 10.77
C SER A 117 -5.92 4.31 11.27
N SER A 118 -6.25 4.51 12.56
CA SER A 118 -7.55 4.15 13.11
C SER A 118 -8.71 4.90 12.44
N MET A 119 -8.51 6.17 12.05
CA MET A 119 -9.54 6.93 11.33
C MET A 119 -9.78 6.33 9.94
N VAL A 120 -8.74 5.90 9.24
CA VAL A 120 -8.87 5.17 7.96
C VAL A 120 -9.61 3.85 8.18
N LEU A 121 -9.25 3.08 9.21
CA LEU A 121 -9.93 1.83 9.56
C LEU A 121 -11.40 2.05 9.95
N THR A 122 -11.72 3.15 10.64
CA THR A 122 -13.10 3.54 10.93
C THR A 122 -13.89 3.77 9.63
N LYS A 123 -13.32 4.46 8.64
CA LYS A 123 -13.99 4.63 7.33
C LYS A 123 -14.19 3.29 6.60
N MET A 124 -13.24 2.36 6.71
CA MET A 124 -13.37 1.01 6.13
C MET A 124 -14.48 0.21 6.82
N LYS A 125 -14.52 0.28 8.15
CA LYS A 125 -15.59 -0.28 8.97
C LYS A 125 -16.95 0.30 8.59
N GLU A 126 -17.10 1.62 8.54
CA GLU A 126 -18.35 2.29 8.15
C GLU A 126 -18.80 1.89 6.75
N THR A 127 -17.87 1.77 5.80
CA THR A 127 -18.15 1.30 4.44
C THR A 127 -18.72 -0.12 4.44
N ALA A 128 -18.11 -1.02 5.22
CA ALA A 128 -18.63 -2.37 5.38
C ALA A 128 -19.97 -2.40 6.13
N GLU A 129 -20.16 -1.61 7.18
CA GLU A 129 -21.43 -1.51 7.92
C GLU A 129 -22.58 -1.03 7.03
N ALA A 130 -22.32 -0.03 6.17
CA ALA A 130 -23.30 0.47 5.22
C ALA A 130 -23.73 -0.59 4.19
N TYR A 131 -22.78 -1.37 3.69
CA TYR A 131 -23.06 -2.48 2.77
C TYR A 131 -23.81 -3.64 3.44
N LEU A 132 -23.40 -4.00 4.66
CA LEU A 132 -23.95 -5.15 5.40
C LEU A 132 -25.27 -4.84 6.12
N GLY A 133 -25.63 -3.57 6.27
CA GLY A 133 -26.79 -3.14 7.06
C GLY A 133 -26.71 -3.49 8.54
N SER A 134 -25.52 -3.79 9.06
CA SER A 134 -25.29 -4.23 10.44
C SER A 134 -23.91 -3.80 10.95
N LYS A 135 -23.71 -3.84 12.27
CA LYS A 135 -22.45 -3.45 12.90
C LYS A 135 -21.34 -4.46 12.65
N VAL A 136 -20.15 -3.96 12.35
CA VAL A 136 -18.94 -4.76 12.13
C VAL A 136 -18.06 -4.66 13.37
N LYS A 137 -17.70 -5.81 13.95
CA LYS A 137 -16.87 -5.87 15.15
C LYS A 137 -15.53 -6.55 14.88
N ASP A 138 -15.52 -7.64 14.15
CA ASP A 138 -14.34 -8.48 13.97
C ASP A 138 -13.69 -8.21 12.61
N ALA A 139 -12.35 -8.11 12.59
CA ALA A 139 -11.59 -7.85 11.37
C ALA A 139 -10.26 -8.60 11.34
N VAL A 140 -9.84 -8.94 10.12
CA VAL A 140 -8.43 -9.28 9.80
C VAL A 140 -7.84 -8.07 9.09
N ILE A 141 -6.69 -7.58 9.55
CA ILE A 141 -6.02 -6.40 8.98
C ILE A 141 -4.68 -6.82 8.40
N THR A 142 -4.36 -6.34 7.20
CA THR A 142 -3.11 -6.66 6.52
C THR A 142 -1.96 -5.73 6.94
N VAL A 143 -0.73 -6.25 6.84
CA VAL A 143 0.51 -5.50 6.99
C VAL A 143 1.57 -6.00 5.99
N PRO A 144 2.55 -5.17 5.62
CA PRO A 144 3.70 -5.61 4.84
C PRO A 144 4.40 -6.79 5.50
N ALA A 145 4.84 -7.77 4.73
CA ALA A 145 5.50 -8.94 5.31
C ALA A 145 6.76 -8.54 6.09
N TYR A 146 7.49 -7.54 5.60
CA TYR A 146 8.70 -7.04 6.24
C TYR A 146 8.48 -6.03 7.39
N PHE A 147 7.24 -5.87 7.89
CA PHE A 147 6.98 -5.12 9.13
C PHE A 147 7.58 -5.82 10.34
N ASN A 148 8.25 -5.04 11.18
CA ASN A 148 8.76 -5.50 12.48
C ASN A 148 7.64 -5.60 13.54
N ASP A 149 7.97 -6.14 14.71
CA ASP A 149 7.03 -6.35 15.81
C ASP A 149 6.32 -5.06 16.25
N SER A 150 7.06 -3.96 16.40
CA SER A 150 6.49 -2.66 16.80
C SER A 150 5.48 -2.13 15.80
N GLN A 151 5.71 -2.31 14.49
CA GLN A 151 4.80 -1.85 13.44
C GLN A 151 3.53 -2.71 13.38
N ARG A 152 3.66 -4.02 13.59
CA ARG A 152 2.53 -4.95 13.68
C ARG A 152 1.65 -4.63 14.88
N GLN A 153 2.25 -4.41 16.04
CA GLN A 153 1.53 -4.04 17.25
C GLN A 153 0.81 -2.68 17.08
N ALA A 154 1.51 -1.67 16.55
CA ALA A 154 0.93 -0.36 16.28
C ALA A 154 -0.27 -0.42 15.29
N THR A 155 -0.21 -1.28 14.28
CA THR A 155 -1.34 -1.50 13.36
C THR A 155 -2.51 -2.20 14.05
N LYS A 156 -2.24 -3.18 14.93
CA LYS A 156 -3.26 -3.83 15.75
C LYS A 156 -3.93 -2.83 16.71
N ASP A 157 -3.15 -1.95 17.31
CA ASP A 157 -3.65 -0.90 18.20
C ASP A 157 -4.53 0.09 17.44
N ALA A 158 -4.17 0.46 16.21
CA ALA A 158 -5.03 1.26 15.33
C ALA A 158 -6.39 0.60 15.08
N GLY A 159 -6.43 -0.72 14.88
CA GLY A 159 -7.67 -1.49 14.80
C GLY A 159 -8.50 -1.43 16.08
N ALA A 160 -7.86 -1.60 17.24
CA ALA A 160 -8.53 -1.49 18.53
C ALA A 160 -9.12 -0.10 18.77
N ILE A 161 -8.39 0.98 18.43
CA ILE A 161 -8.86 2.37 18.52
C ILE A 161 -10.08 2.60 17.60
N ALA A 162 -10.12 1.97 16.42
CA ALA A 162 -11.27 2.02 15.51
C ALA A 162 -12.49 1.19 16.00
N GLY A 163 -12.38 0.56 17.18
CA GLY A 163 -13.43 -0.31 17.74
C GLY A 163 -13.60 -1.61 16.95
N LEU A 164 -12.50 -2.14 16.41
CA LEU A 164 -12.43 -3.46 15.78
C LEU A 164 -11.70 -4.43 16.70
N ASN A 165 -12.24 -5.64 16.86
CA ASN A 165 -11.53 -6.78 17.39
C ASN A 165 -10.68 -7.38 16.26
N VAL A 166 -9.37 -7.16 16.33
CA VAL A 166 -8.42 -7.63 15.32
C VAL A 166 -8.16 -9.12 15.56
N LEU A 167 -8.87 -9.98 14.84
CA LEU A 167 -8.75 -11.44 14.93
C LEU A 167 -7.35 -11.92 14.58
N ARG A 168 -6.75 -11.30 13.55
CA ARG A 168 -5.41 -11.61 13.07
C ARG A 168 -4.83 -10.42 12.31
N ILE A 169 -3.53 -10.21 12.47
CA ILE A 169 -2.71 -9.44 11.54
C ILE A 169 -2.14 -10.43 10.53
N ILE A 170 -2.39 -10.23 9.23
CA ILE A 170 -1.90 -11.09 8.15
C ILE A 170 -0.92 -10.34 7.26
N ASN A 171 0.08 -11.04 6.75
CA ASN A 171 1.00 -10.46 5.77
C ASN A 171 0.29 -10.23 4.43
N GLU A 172 0.50 -9.06 3.82
CA GLU A 172 -0.04 -8.69 2.50
C GLU A 172 0.22 -9.75 1.42
N PRO A 173 1.46 -10.21 1.18
CA PRO A 173 1.72 -11.24 0.18
C PRO A 173 1.09 -12.59 0.53
N THR A 174 0.96 -12.92 1.82
CA THR A 174 0.27 -14.13 2.27
C THR A 174 -1.24 -14.05 1.98
N ALA A 175 -1.87 -12.90 2.23
CA ALA A 175 -3.25 -12.66 1.85
C ALA A 175 -3.44 -12.73 0.32
N ALA A 176 -2.54 -12.12 -0.46
CA ALA A 176 -2.62 -12.22 -1.90
C ALA A 176 -2.43 -13.66 -2.42
N ALA A 177 -1.61 -14.47 -1.77
CA ALA A 177 -1.47 -15.89 -2.08
C ALA A 177 -2.78 -16.66 -1.82
N LEU A 178 -3.51 -16.36 -0.75
CA LEU A 178 -4.85 -16.92 -0.52
C LEU A 178 -5.80 -16.55 -1.66
N ALA A 179 -5.83 -15.27 -2.07
CA ALA A 179 -6.64 -14.82 -3.20
C ALA A 179 -6.27 -15.52 -4.53
N TYR A 180 -4.99 -15.85 -4.71
CA TYR A 180 -4.50 -16.59 -5.87
C TYR A 180 -4.87 -18.08 -5.85
N GLY A 181 -4.73 -18.73 -4.69
CA GLY A 181 -4.79 -20.18 -4.57
C GLY A 181 -6.20 -20.75 -4.45
N LEU A 182 -7.15 -20.02 -3.86
CA LEU A 182 -8.49 -20.55 -3.54
C LEU A 182 -9.33 -20.92 -4.76
N ASP A 183 -9.25 -20.15 -5.84
CA ASP A 183 -10.04 -20.40 -7.05
C ASP A 183 -9.36 -21.35 -8.03
N LYS A 184 -8.16 -21.82 -7.70
CA LYS A 184 -7.39 -22.69 -8.57
C LYS A 184 -7.45 -24.12 -8.05
N ASN A 185 -7.98 -25.00 -8.89
CA ASN A 185 -7.77 -26.44 -8.79
C ASN A 185 -6.29 -26.77 -9.09
N LEU A 186 -5.39 -26.30 -8.23
CA LEU A 186 -3.96 -26.56 -8.31
C LEU A 186 -3.76 -28.06 -8.14
N LYS A 187 -2.94 -28.64 -9.01
CA LYS A 187 -2.55 -30.05 -8.95
C LYS A 187 -1.10 -30.13 -8.49
N GLY A 188 -0.86 -30.92 -7.46
CA GLY A 188 0.45 -31.05 -6.82
C GLY A 188 0.99 -29.76 -6.19
N GLU A 189 2.16 -29.91 -5.59
CA GLU A 189 2.91 -28.84 -4.93
C GLU A 189 3.42 -27.80 -5.94
N ARG A 190 3.16 -26.51 -5.68
CA ARG A 190 3.62 -25.40 -6.51
C ARG A 190 4.30 -24.32 -5.68
N ASN A 191 5.51 -23.96 -6.09
CA ASN A 191 6.18 -22.76 -5.59
C ASN A 191 5.68 -21.52 -6.34
N VAL A 192 5.15 -20.55 -5.61
CA VAL A 192 4.60 -19.30 -6.14
C VAL A 192 5.37 -18.14 -5.54
N LEU A 193 5.83 -17.23 -6.39
CA LEU A 193 6.40 -15.96 -5.95
C LEU A 193 5.32 -14.88 -6.02
N ILE A 194 5.07 -14.23 -4.90
CA ILE A 194 4.24 -13.02 -4.81
C ILE A 194 5.17 -11.81 -4.88
N PHE A 195 4.95 -10.97 -5.88
CA PHE A 195 5.66 -9.70 -6.05
C PHE A 195 4.65 -8.57 -5.78
N ASP A 196 4.73 -7.98 -4.58
CA ASP A 196 3.82 -6.92 -4.14
C ASP A 196 4.53 -5.58 -4.13
N LEU A 197 4.22 -4.72 -5.11
CA LEU A 197 4.76 -3.37 -5.20
C LEU A 197 3.62 -2.35 -5.11
N GLY A 198 3.42 -1.84 -3.90
CA GLY A 198 2.33 -0.94 -3.54
C GLY A 198 2.65 0.54 -3.74
N GLY A 199 1.99 1.37 -2.92
CA GLY A 199 2.18 2.82 -2.91
C GLY A 199 3.46 3.26 -2.21
N GLY A 200 3.86 2.58 -1.14
CA GLY A 200 5.09 2.93 -0.40
C GLY A 200 5.82 1.75 0.25
N THR A 201 5.38 0.52 -0.03
CA THR A 201 5.99 -0.71 0.46
C THR A 201 6.19 -1.66 -0.72
N PHE A 202 7.26 -2.44 -0.63
CA PHE A 202 7.61 -3.49 -1.57
C PHE A 202 7.89 -4.78 -0.79
N ASP A 203 7.15 -5.84 -1.08
CA ASP A 203 7.33 -7.15 -0.48
C ASP A 203 7.44 -8.23 -1.56
N VAL A 204 8.30 -9.20 -1.30
CA VAL A 204 8.44 -10.43 -2.08
C VAL A 204 8.33 -11.59 -1.12
N SER A 205 7.40 -12.51 -1.39
CA SER A 205 7.31 -13.76 -0.66
C SER A 205 7.29 -14.94 -1.61
N ILE A 206 7.97 -16.01 -1.22
CA ILE A 206 7.89 -17.29 -1.91
C ILE A 206 7.09 -18.23 -1.03
N LEU A 207 6.02 -18.77 -1.59
CA LEU A 207 5.15 -19.72 -0.93
C LEU A 207 5.16 -21.03 -1.68
N THR A 208 4.98 -22.11 -0.93
CA THR A 208 4.61 -23.42 -1.46
C THR A 208 3.13 -23.62 -1.20
N ILE A 209 2.39 -23.94 -2.25
CA ILE A 209 0.95 -24.21 -2.20
C ILE A 209 0.73 -25.66 -2.62
N ASP A 210 0.16 -26.47 -1.73
CA ASP A 210 -0.08 -27.91 -1.95
C ASP A 210 -1.56 -28.25 -2.21
N GLU A 211 -1.78 -29.42 -2.78
CA GLU A 211 -3.09 -30.01 -3.07
C GLU A 211 -3.77 -30.37 -1.74
N GLY A 212 -4.67 -29.49 -1.28
CA GLY A 212 -5.25 -29.53 0.07
C GLY A 212 -5.31 -28.17 0.77
N SER A 213 -5.02 -27.07 0.07
CA SER A 213 -5.13 -25.69 0.59
C SER A 213 -4.13 -25.36 1.72
N LEU A 214 -2.98 -26.03 1.76
CA LEU A 214 -1.84 -25.64 2.59
C LEU A 214 -1.05 -24.53 1.88
N PHE A 215 -0.88 -23.40 2.55
CA PHE A 215 -0.07 -22.27 2.13
C PHE A 215 1.09 -22.11 3.11
N GLU A 216 2.30 -22.46 2.67
CA GLU A 216 3.50 -22.35 3.49
C GLU A 216 4.44 -21.28 2.93
N VAL A 217 4.71 -20.24 3.72
CA VAL A 217 5.70 -19.21 3.36
C VAL A 217 7.11 -19.78 3.56
N LYS A 218 7.87 -19.90 2.47
CA LYS A 218 9.26 -20.38 2.51
C LYS A 218 10.26 -19.26 2.83
N SER A 219 10.02 -18.07 2.31
CA SER A 219 10.85 -16.90 2.57
C SER A 219 10.09 -15.61 2.30
N THR A 220 10.57 -14.52 2.90
CA THR A 220 10.08 -13.17 2.63
C THR A 220 11.23 -12.17 2.66
N ALA A 221 11.19 -11.20 1.75
CA ALA A 221 12.11 -10.09 1.68
C ALA A 221 11.36 -8.85 1.18
N GLY A 222 11.91 -7.65 1.34
CA GLY A 222 11.24 -6.44 0.88
C GLY A 222 11.95 -5.15 1.26
N ASP A 223 11.33 -4.04 0.89
CA ASP A 223 11.67 -2.69 1.36
C ASP A 223 10.39 -1.96 1.81
N THR A 224 10.34 -1.63 3.09
CA THR A 224 9.21 -0.95 3.72
C THR A 224 9.06 0.53 3.33
N HIS A 225 9.94 1.06 2.48
CA HIS A 225 9.90 2.45 1.98
C HIS A 225 10.26 2.54 0.48
N LEU A 226 9.70 1.64 -0.31
CA LEU A 226 9.81 1.67 -1.77
C LEU A 226 8.44 1.44 -2.39
N GLY A 227 7.96 2.38 -3.20
CA GLY A 227 6.72 2.19 -3.93
C GLY A 227 6.38 3.30 -4.92
N GLY A 228 5.11 3.33 -5.32
CA GLY A 228 4.57 4.27 -6.29
C GLY A 228 4.83 5.75 -5.99
N GLU A 229 4.91 6.13 -4.71
CA GLU A 229 5.16 7.51 -4.28
C GLU A 229 6.60 7.97 -4.53
N ASP A 230 7.56 7.05 -4.43
CA ASP A 230 8.96 7.33 -4.73
C ASP A 230 9.13 7.61 -6.23
N PHE A 231 8.38 6.89 -7.07
CA PHE A 231 8.33 7.14 -8.51
C PHE A 231 7.65 8.47 -8.83
N ASP A 232 6.57 8.81 -8.11
CA ASP A 232 5.94 10.13 -8.22
C ASP A 232 6.91 11.25 -7.82
N ASN A 233 7.70 11.06 -6.75
CA ASN A 233 8.73 12.00 -6.32
C ASN A 233 9.78 12.26 -7.42
N ARG A 234 10.25 11.21 -8.11
CA ARG A 234 11.18 11.38 -9.24
C ARG A 234 10.57 12.24 -10.34
N LEU A 235 9.31 12.00 -10.68
CA LEU A 235 8.61 12.75 -11.72
C LEU A 235 8.33 14.20 -11.29
N VAL A 236 7.89 14.42 -10.06
CA VAL A 236 7.67 15.76 -9.48
C VAL A 236 8.95 16.57 -9.50
N ASN A 237 10.08 15.99 -9.07
CA ASN A 237 11.37 16.68 -9.09
C ASN A 237 11.77 17.07 -10.52
N HIS A 238 11.63 16.15 -11.48
CA HIS A 238 11.91 16.43 -12.88
C HIS A 238 11.05 17.57 -13.43
N LEU A 239 9.74 17.53 -13.18
CA LEU A 239 8.80 18.54 -13.65
C LEU A 239 9.02 19.91 -12.97
N ALA A 240 9.38 19.93 -11.68
CA ALA A 240 9.68 21.16 -10.96
C ALA A 240 10.97 21.81 -11.49
N GLU A 241 12.02 21.03 -11.76
CA GLU A 241 13.24 21.55 -12.40
C GLU A 241 12.98 22.03 -13.84
N GLU A 242 12.11 21.36 -14.58
CA GLU A 242 11.68 21.82 -15.89
C GLU A 242 10.94 23.15 -15.82
N PHE A 243 10.00 23.31 -14.88
CA PHE A 243 9.30 24.57 -14.65
C PHE A 243 10.29 25.69 -14.31
N LYS A 244 11.24 25.43 -13.41
CA LYS A 244 12.30 26.37 -13.03
C LYS A 244 13.18 26.75 -14.22
N ARG A 245 13.52 25.81 -15.09
CA ARG A 245 14.29 26.07 -16.31
C ARG A 245 13.50 26.92 -17.31
N LYS A 246 12.22 26.60 -17.54
CA LYS A 246 11.35 27.29 -18.52
C LYS A 246 10.99 28.72 -18.07
N PHE A 247 10.65 28.91 -16.80
CA PHE A 247 10.07 30.15 -16.30
C PHE A 247 10.95 30.91 -15.31
N ARG A 248 12.13 30.37 -14.96
CA ARG A 248 13.08 30.96 -13.98
C ARG A 248 12.48 31.20 -12.60
N LYS A 249 11.46 30.42 -12.22
CA LYS A 249 10.76 30.49 -10.93
C LYS A 249 10.76 29.14 -10.23
N ASP A 250 10.93 29.14 -8.91
CA ASP A 250 10.99 27.91 -8.12
C ASP A 250 9.67 27.65 -7.37
N LEU A 251 8.86 26.74 -7.92
CA LEU A 251 7.57 26.39 -7.35
C LEU A 251 7.66 25.56 -6.05
N LYS A 252 8.84 25.01 -5.71
CA LYS A 252 9.00 24.16 -4.53
C LYS A 252 8.71 24.91 -3.22
N SER A 253 8.83 26.24 -3.25
CA SER A 253 8.47 27.12 -2.13
C SER A 253 6.97 27.20 -1.85
N ASN A 254 6.11 26.80 -2.80
CA ASN A 254 4.66 26.89 -2.68
C ASN A 254 4.02 25.49 -2.57
N ALA A 255 3.58 25.15 -1.36
CA ALA A 255 3.00 23.84 -1.04
C ALA A 255 1.78 23.51 -1.92
N ARG A 256 0.94 24.49 -2.25
CA ARG A 256 -0.24 24.31 -3.11
C ARG A 256 0.19 23.99 -4.55
N ALA A 257 1.13 24.74 -5.11
CA ALA A 257 1.68 24.49 -6.44
C ALA A 257 2.33 23.11 -6.53
N LEU A 258 3.18 22.77 -5.55
CA LEU A 258 3.84 21.48 -5.47
C LEU A 258 2.85 20.32 -5.36
N ARG A 259 1.76 20.49 -4.58
CA ARG A 259 0.72 19.45 -4.46
C ARG A 259 -0.05 19.26 -5.77
N ARG A 260 -0.42 20.34 -6.46
CA ARG A 260 -1.06 20.25 -7.78
C ARG A 260 -0.16 19.54 -8.79
N LEU A 261 1.14 19.86 -8.78
CA LEU A 261 2.13 19.19 -9.62
C LEU A 261 2.22 17.68 -9.31
N ARG A 262 2.23 17.31 -8.03
CA ARG A 262 2.23 15.90 -7.59
C ARG A 262 1.00 15.14 -8.05
N THR A 263 -0.19 15.71 -7.93
CA THR A 263 -1.42 15.08 -8.44
C THR A 263 -1.38 14.87 -9.95
N ALA A 264 -0.85 15.85 -10.70
CA ALA A 264 -0.67 15.70 -12.14
C ALA A 264 0.42 14.65 -12.49
N ALA A 265 1.50 14.57 -11.71
CA ALA A 265 2.55 13.58 -11.85
C ALA A 265 2.03 12.14 -11.60
N GLU A 266 1.25 11.91 -10.54
CA GLU A 266 0.59 10.61 -10.28
C GLU A 266 -0.27 10.19 -11.47
N ARG A 267 -1.09 11.12 -12.00
CA ARG A 267 -1.94 10.87 -13.18
C ARG A 267 -1.11 10.58 -14.43
N ALA A 268 -0.01 11.31 -14.65
CA ALA A 268 0.91 11.06 -15.75
C ALA A 268 1.54 9.68 -15.62
N LYS A 269 2.05 9.29 -14.43
CA LYS A 269 2.58 7.94 -14.15
C LYS A 269 1.57 6.86 -14.53
N ARG A 270 0.31 6.99 -14.08
CA ARG A 270 -0.75 6.02 -14.41
C ARG A 270 -1.01 5.94 -15.91
N THR A 271 -0.99 7.08 -16.61
CA THR A 271 -1.14 7.15 -18.07
C THR A 271 0.02 6.47 -18.79
N LEU A 272 1.26 6.65 -18.30
CA LEU A 272 2.46 6.04 -18.86
C LEU A 272 2.50 4.51 -18.72
N SER A 273 1.68 3.93 -17.83
CA SER A 273 1.53 2.47 -17.73
C SER A 273 0.80 1.85 -18.93
N SER A 274 -0.04 2.62 -19.63
CA SER A 274 -0.76 2.15 -20.84
C SER A 274 -0.34 2.88 -22.12
N SER A 275 0.21 4.09 -22.01
CA SER A 275 0.62 4.94 -23.13
C SER A 275 2.11 5.23 -23.12
N THR A 276 2.70 5.53 -24.28
CA THR A 276 4.13 5.85 -24.40
C THR A 276 4.46 7.30 -24.05
N GLU A 277 3.45 8.16 -23.96
CA GLU A 277 3.56 9.55 -23.53
C GLU A 277 2.36 9.95 -22.66
N ALA A 278 2.55 10.98 -21.84
CA ALA A 278 1.52 11.61 -21.03
C ALA A 278 1.69 13.14 -21.08
N THR A 279 0.58 13.86 -21.21
CA THR A 279 0.56 15.32 -21.14
C THR A 279 0.29 15.76 -19.71
N VAL A 280 1.08 16.72 -19.22
CA VAL A 280 0.92 17.38 -17.93
C VAL A 280 0.47 18.81 -18.22
N GLU A 281 -0.75 19.12 -17.83
CA GLU A 281 -1.39 20.41 -18.05
C GLU A 281 -1.99 20.91 -16.73
N ILE A 282 -1.53 22.08 -16.28
CA ILE A 282 -1.95 22.68 -15.02
C ILE A 282 -2.05 24.20 -15.19
N ASP A 283 -3.27 24.72 -15.22
CA ASP A 283 -3.54 26.15 -15.33
C ASP A 283 -3.10 26.90 -14.07
N ALA A 284 -2.51 28.08 -14.24
CA ALA A 284 -2.06 28.96 -13.16
C ALA A 284 -1.32 28.17 -12.04
N LEU A 285 -0.37 27.32 -12.41
CA LEU A 285 0.34 26.44 -11.48
C LEU A 285 1.08 27.24 -10.40
N PHE A 286 1.80 28.29 -10.83
CA PHE A 286 2.58 29.14 -9.93
C PHE A 286 2.61 30.57 -10.46
N GLU A 287 2.23 31.56 -9.64
CA GLU A 287 2.19 32.99 -9.99
C GLU A 287 1.46 33.28 -11.31
N GLY A 288 0.32 32.62 -11.53
CA GLY A 288 -0.50 32.78 -12.74
C GLY A 288 0.06 32.12 -14.01
N ILE A 289 1.19 31.42 -13.91
CA ILE A 289 1.82 30.74 -15.05
C ILE A 289 1.19 29.37 -15.26
N ASP A 290 0.68 29.14 -16.46
CA ASP A 290 0.23 27.82 -16.90
C ASP A 290 1.43 26.89 -17.15
N PHE A 291 1.31 25.63 -16.74
CA PHE A 291 2.34 24.64 -17.02
C PHE A 291 1.81 23.55 -17.95
N TYR A 292 2.30 23.60 -19.19
CA TYR A 292 2.05 22.59 -20.21
C TYR A 292 3.36 21.91 -20.61
N THR A 293 3.41 20.58 -20.45
CA THR A 293 4.52 19.77 -20.92
C THR A 293 4.10 18.33 -21.23
N LYS A 294 5.00 17.57 -21.87
CA LYS A 294 4.84 16.15 -22.14
C LYS A 294 5.97 15.37 -21.48
N VAL A 295 5.64 14.19 -20.96
CA VAL A 295 6.61 13.23 -20.42
C VAL A 295 6.46 11.93 -21.19
N THR A 296 7.57 11.33 -21.60
CA THR A 296 7.59 10.02 -22.27
C THR A 296 7.81 8.90 -21.26
N ARG A 297 7.33 7.69 -21.59
CA ARG A 297 7.58 6.49 -20.77
C ARG A 297 9.08 6.24 -20.63
N ALA A 298 9.85 6.38 -21.71
CA ALA A 298 11.29 6.23 -21.68
C ALA A 298 11.96 7.18 -20.68
N ARG A 299 11.53 8.44 -20.63
CA ARG A 299 12.05 9.41 -19.65
C ARG A 299 11.68 9.04 -18.22
N PHE A 300 10.44 8.62 -17.98
CA PHE A 300 10.02 8.14 -16.65
C PHE A 300 10.83 6.92 -16.19
N GLU A 301 11.05 5.95 -17.09
CA GLU A 301 11.86 4.77 -16.81
C GLU A 301 13.32 5.11 -16.53
N GLU A 302 13.90 6.08 -17.25
CA GLU A 302 15.25 6.60 -16.99
C GLU A 302 15.33 7.23 -15.59
N LEU A 303 14.36 8.09 -15.23
CA LEU A 303 14.32 8.78 -13.95
C LEU A 303 14.19 7.84 -12.74
N CYS A 304 13.65 6.64 -12.94
CA CYS A 304 13.42 5.65 -11.89
C CYS A 304 14.28 4.39 -12.07
N ALA A 305 15.27 4.41 -12.97
CA ALA A 305 15.98 3.20 -13.40
C ALA A 305 16.67 2.46 -12.25
N ASP A 306 17.25 3.19 -11.31
CA ASP A 306 17.87 2.66 -10.09
C ASP A 306 16.84 2.02 -9.15
N LEU A 307 15.70 2.67 -8.91
CA LEU A 307 14.64 2.14 -8.07
C LEU A 307 13.95 0.91 -8.69
N PHE A 308 13.76 0.90 -10.01
CA PHE A 308 13.21 -0.26 -10.70
C PHE A 308 14.15 -1.45 -10.69
N ARG A 309 15.47 -1.22 -10.77
CA ARG A 309 16.45 -2.30 -10.64
C ARG A 309 16.56 -2.79 -9.20
N SER A 310 16.43 -1.90 -8.22
CA SER A 310 16.56 -2.29 -6.81
C SER A 310 15.49 -3.30 -6.39
N THR A 311 14.33 -3.34 -7.05
CA THR A 311 13.28 -4.33 -6.78
C THR A 311 13.70 -5.78 -7.04
N LEU A 312 14.77 -6.03 -7.81
CA LEU A 312 15.26 -7.38 -8.06
C LEU A 312 16.07 -7.95 -6.88
N HIS A 313 16.67 -7.10 -6.03
CA HIS A 313 17.47 -7.61 -4.90
C HIS A 313 16.61 -8.38 -3.88
N PRO A 314 15.41 -7.90 -3.47
CA PRO A 314 14.52 -8.71 -2.63
C PRO A 314 14.05 -10.01 -3.29
N VAL A 315 13.89 -10.03 -4.62
CA VAL A 315 13.57 -11.26 -5.37
C VAL A 315 14.70 -12.28 -5.28
N GLU A 316 15.94 -11.83 -5.50
CA GLU A 316 17.14 -12.68 -5.37
C GLU A 316 17.31 -13.21 -3.93
N LYS A 317 17.15 -12.32 -2.95
CA LYS A 317 17.23 -12.68 -1.53
C LYS A 317 16.15 -13.71 -1.15
N ALA A 318 14.90 -13.50 -1.56
CA ALA A 318 13.83 -14.43 -1.27
C ALA A 318 14.10 -15.83 -1.88
N LEU A 319 14.60 -15.89 -3.11
CA LEU A 319 15.01 -17.16 -3.74
C LEU A 319 16.13 -17.86 -2.97
N GLN A 320 17.14 -17.11 -2.56
CA GLN A 320 18.27 -17.62 -1.78
C GLN A 320 17.81 -18.17 -0.43
N ASP A 321 17.00 -17.41 0.31
CA ASP A 321 16.49 -17.79 1.63
C ASP A 321 15.55 -19.01 1.55
N ALA A 322 14.75 -19.11 0.47
CA ALA A 322 13.92 -20.28 0.19
C ALA A 322 14.72 -21.49 -0.32
N LYS A 323 16.00 -21.29 -0.68
CA LYS A 323 16.87 -22.31 -1.32
C LYS A 323 16.26 -22.86 -2.60
N LEU A 324 15.68 -21.98 -3.41
CA LEU A 324 15.05 -22.32 -4.69
C LEU A 324 15.72 -21.58 -5.84
N ASP A 325 15.95 -22.29 -6.93
CA ASP A 325 16.37 -21.67 -8.19
C ASP A 325 15.18 -21.04 -8.92
N LYS A 326 15.46 -20.10 -9.82
CA LYS A 326 14.45 -19.40 -10.63
C LYS A 326 13.54 -20.36 -11.40
N GLY A 327 14.09 -21.47 -11.89
CA GLY A 327 13.36 -22.50 -12.63
C GLY A 327 12.33 -23.26 -11.78
N SER A 328 12.50 -23.27 -10.46
CA SER A 328 11.63 -23.96 -9.51
C SER A 328 10.39 -23.15 -9.13
N ILE A 329 10.34 -21.87 -9.50
CA ILE A 329 9.15 -21.03 -9.34
C ILE A 329 8.15 -21.37 -10.44
N HIS A 330 6.95 -21.77 -10.08
CA HIS A 330 5.90 -22.17 -11.01
C HIS A 330 5.18 -20.92 -11.53
N ASP A 331 4.70 -20.09 -10.62
CA ASP A 331 3.95 -18.88 -10.91
C ASP A 331 4.60 -17.64 -10.26
N VAL A 332 4.52 -16.51 -10.96
CA VAL A 332 4.92 -15.19 -10.45
C VAL A 332 3.68 -14.31 -10.46
N VAL A 333 3.13 -14.00 -9.30
CA VAL A 333 1.88 -13.25 -9.13
C VAL A 333 2.20 -11.80 -8.82
N LEU A 334 1.55 -10.88 -9.54
CA LEU A 334 1.71 -9.44 -9.35
C LEU A 334 0.61 -8.89 -8.45
N VAL A 335 1.01 -8.14 -7.42
CA VAL A 335 0.13 -7.50 -6.45
C VAL A 335 0.57 -6.06 -6.24
N GLY A 336 -0.35 -5.16 -5.91
CA GLY A 336 -0.05 -3.75 -5.69
C GLY A 336 -0.02 -2.94 -6.98
N GLY A 337 -0.59 -1.74 -6.92
CA GLY A 337 -0.87 -0.95 -8.13
C GLY A 337 0.34 -0.53 -8.95
N SER A 338 1.55 -0.49 -8.36
CA SER A 338 2.78 -0.12 -9.07
C SER A 338 3.33 -1.24 -9.95
N THR A 339 2.85 -2.48 -9.79
CA THR A 339 3.17 -3.59 -10.71
C THR A 339 2.59 -3.41 -12.11
N ARG A 340 1.69 -2.44 -12.31
CA ARG A 340 1.19 -2.05 -13.63
C ARG A 340 2.23 -1.30 -14.47
N ILE A 341 3.36 -0.90 -13.90
CA ILE A 341 4.44 -0.21 -14.63
C ILE A 341 5.10 -1.22 -15.59
N PRO A 342 5.08 -0.99 -16.93
CA PRO A 342 5.61 -1.95 -17.91
C PRO A 342 7.07 -2.32 -17.68
N LYS A 343 7.88 -1.37 -17.19
CA LYS A 343 9.29 -1.63 -16.90
C LYS A 343 9.50 -2.62 -15.76
N ILE A 344 8.68 -2.56 -14.71
CA ILE A 344 8.72 -3.52 -13.59
C ILE A 344 8.39 -4.92 -14.10
N GLN A 345 7.33 -5.05 -14.89
CA GLN A 345 6.94 -6.33 -15.49
C GLN A 345 8.03 -6.88 -16.42
N SER A 346 8.61 -6.04 -17.28
CA SER A 346 9.70 -6.44 -18.17
C SER A 346 10.94 -6.90 -17.41
N LEU A 347 11.33 -6.19 -16.35
CA LEU A 347 12.46 -6.59 -15.51
C LEU A 347 12.21 -7.95 -14.85
N LEU A 348 11.01 -8.16 -14.31
CA LEU A 348 10.65 -9.42 -13.65
C LEU A 348 10.56 -10.58 -14.64
N GLN A 349 9.96 -10.38 -15.82
CA GLN A 349 9.92 -11.38 -16.89
C GLN A 349 11.33 -11.77 -17.35
N ASN A 350 12.20 -10.78 -17.59
CA ASN A 350 13.58 -11.03 -17.98
C ASN A 350 14.34 -11.77 -16.89
N PHE A 351 14.12 -11.40 -15.62
CA PHE A 351 14.73 -12.07 -14.48
C PHE A 351 14.37 -13.55 -14.41
N PHE A 352 13.13 -13.92 -14.75
CA PHE A 352 12.61 -15.29 -14.85
C PHE A 352 12.66 -15.87 -16.27
N ASN A 353 13.64 -15.45 -17.09
CA ASN A 353 13.92 -16.03 -18.40
C ASN A 353 12.72 -16.05 -19.37
N GLY A 354 11.88 -15.00 -19.34
CA GLY A 354 10.71 -14.86 -20.19
C GLY A 354 9.45 -15.56 -19.68
N LYS A 355 9.45 -16.07 -18.43
CA LYS A 355 8.25 -16.64 -17.80
C LYS A 355 7.09 -15.63 -17.83
N SER A 356 5.90 -16.12 -18.18
CA SER A 356 4.67 -15.30 -18.14
C SER A 356 4.32 -14.91 -16.70
N LEU A 357 4.01 -13.62 -16.50
CA LEU A 357 3.55 -13.12 -15.20
C LEU A 357 2.06 -13.40 -15.04
N ASN A 358 1.67 -13.81 -13.84
CA ASN A 358 0.28 -14.05 -13.51
C ASN A 358 -0.42 -12.74 -13.12
N MET A 359 -1.42 -12.39 -13.93
CA MET A 359 -2.26 -11.20 -13.75
C MET A 359 -3.75 -11.58 -13.62
N SER A 360 -4.05 -12.81 -13.16
CA SER A 360 -5.44 -13.29 -13.07
C SER A 360 -6.23 -12.69 -11.91
N ILE A 361 -5.53 -12.11 -10.92
CA ILE A 361 -6.14 -11.42 -9.78
C ILE A 361 -5.98 -9.91 -9.95
N ASN A 362 -6.95 -9.14 -9.45
CA ASN A 362 -6.84 -7.68 -9.46
C ASN A 362 -5.78 -7.24 -8.42
N PRO A 363 -4.69 -6.58 -8.84
CA PRO A 363 -3.58 -6.25 -7.95
C PRO A 363 -3.95 -5.26 -6.84
N ASP A 364 -5.04 -4.48 -6.99
CA ASP A 364 -5.48 -3.53 -5.96
C ASP A 364 -6.46 -4.16 -4.95
N GLU A 365 -7.02 -5.34 -5.24
CA GLU A 365 -8.07 -5.98 -4.43
C GLU A 365 -7.60 -7.31 -3.81
N ALA A 366 -6.56 -7.95 -4.38
CA ALA A 366 -6.09 -9.28 -3.99
C ALA A 366 -5.77 -9.41 -2.49
N VAL A 367 -5.15 -8.39 -1.91
CA VAL A 367 -4.77 -8.38 -0.48
C VAL A 367 -6.03 -8.36 0.41
N ALA A 368 -6.97 -7.45 0.15
CA ALA A 368 -8.23 -7.39 0.88
C ALA A 368 -9.07 -8.66 0.68
N TYR A 369 -8.99 -9.24 -0.52
CA TYR A 369 -9.67 -10.49 -0.85
C TYR A 369 -9.20 -11.63 0.05
N GLY A 370 -7.89 -11.89 0.12
CA GLY A 370 -7.35 -12.93 0.98
C GLY A 370 -7.56 -12.67 2.46
N ALA A 371 -7.49 -11.40 2.89
CA ALA A 371 -7.84 -11.02 4.26
C ALA A 371 -9.30 -11.34 4.59
N ALA A 372 -10.23 -11.17 3.65
CA ALA A 372 -11.65 -11.47 3.84
C ALA A 372 -11.89 -12.98 3.96
N VAL A 373 -11.16 -13.79 3.17
CA VAL A 373 -11.18 -15.26 3.31
C VAL A 373 -10.67 -15.66 4.70
N GLN A 374 -9.52 -15.11 5.11
CA GLN A 374 -8.97 -15.41 6.44
C GLN A 374 -9.93 -15.00 7.56
N ALA A 375 -10.64 -13.87 7.41
CA ALA A 375 -11.65 -13.41 8.35
C ALA A 375 -12.84 -14.37 8.44
N ALA A 376 -13.27 -14.95 7.31
CA ALA A 376 -14.33 -15.94 7.26
C ALA A 376 -13.95 -17.23 8.00
N ILE A 377 -12.75 -17.76 7.73
CA ILE A 377 -12.20 -18.95 8.39
C ILE A 377 -12.16 -18.74 9.91
N LEU A 378 -11.65 -17.60 10.38
CA LEU A 378 -11.54 -17.29 11.80
C LEU A 378 -12.90 -17.01 12.47
N SER A 379 -13.94 -16.70 11.68
CA SER A 379 -15.31 -16.52 12.16
C SER A 379 -16.12 -17.82 12.18
N GLY A 380 -15.50 -18.94 11.77
CA GLY A 380 -16.12 -20.26 11.80
C GLY A 380 -17.00 -20.59 10.59
N ASP A 381 -16.85 -19.87 9.46
CA ASP A 381 -17.56 -20.21 8.22
C ASP A 381 -17.19 -21.63 7.75
N GLN A 382 -18.20 -22.42 7.36
CA GLN A 382 -18.08 -23.84 7.01
C GLN A 382 -18.20 -24.07 5.49
N SER A 383 -18.04 -23.03 4.67
CA SER A 383 -18.07 -23.17 3.20
C SER A 383 -16.95 -24.11 2.76
N SER A 384 -17.28 -25.11 1.93
CA SER A 384 -16.34 -26.15 1.51
C SER A 384 -15.08 -25.62 0.81
N GLN A 385 -15.15 -24.40 0.25
CA GLN A 385 -14.03 -23.73 -0.42
C GLN A 385 -12.92 -23.27 0.53
N ILE A 386 -13.23 -23.08 1.82
CA ILE A 386 -12.30 -22.48 2.80
C ILE A 386 -12.07 -23.35 4.04
N GLN A 387 -12.80 -24.46 4.17
CA GLN A 387 -12.78 -25.32 5.35
C GLN A 387 -11.40 -25.96 5.61
N ASP A 388 -10.67 -26.30 4.56
CA ASP A 388 -9.38 -27.00 4.65
C ASP A 388 -8.17 -26.07 4.49
N VAL A 389 -8.37 -24.74 4.48
CA VAL A 389 -7.28 -23.78 4.29
C VAL A 389 -6.39 -23.73 5.53
N LEU A 390 -5.13 -24.13 5.36
CA LEU A 390 -4.10 -24.05 6.38
C LEU A 390 -3.02 -23.06 5.97
N LEU A 391 -2.75 -22.08 6.84
CA LEU A 391 -1.75 -21.03 6.62
C LEU A 391 -0.58 -21.20 7.59
N VAL A 392 0.63 -21.36 7.06
CA VAL A 392 1.89 -21.40 7.81
C VAL A 392 2.76 -20.23 7.35
N ASP A 393 2.94 -19.24 8.23
CA ASP A 393 3.71 -18.02 7.96
C ASP A 393 5.02 -18.01 8.78
N VAL A 394 5.95 -17.11 8.43
CA VAL A 394 7.29 -17.01 9.03
C VAL A 394 7.58 -15.62 9.60
N ALA A 395 8.46 -15.54 10.60
CA ALA A 395 8.95 -14.25 11.09
C ALA A 395 9.89 -13.61 10.05
N PRO A 396 9.70 -12.33 9.69
CA PRO A 396 10.47 -11.69 8.61
C PRO A 396 11.90 -11.30 9.01
N LEU A 397 12.18 -11.20 10.31
CA LEU A 397 13.45 -10.75 10.87
C LEU A 397 13.86 -11.67 12.01
N SER A 398 15.16 -11.93 12.14
CA SER A 398 15.71 -12.67 13.26
C SER A 398 15.48 -11.92 14.58
N LEU A 399 15.04 -12.63 15.61
CA LEU A 399 14.85 -12.10 16.96
C LEU A 399 16.04 -12.51 17.83
N GLY A 400 16.59 -11.57 18.60
CA GLY A 400 17.73 -11.80 19.48
C GLY A 400 17.61 -11.00 20.78
N ILE A 401 18.40 -11.38 21.77
CA ILE A 401 18.56 -10.67 23.05
C ILE A 401 20.02 -10.27 23.21
N GLU A 402 20.27 -9.12 23.84
CA GLU A 402 21.61 -8.73 24.28
C GLU A 402 21.86 -9.34 25.66
N THR A 403 22.89 -10.20 25.77
CA THR A 403 23.32 -10.78 27.04
C THR A 403 24.49 -9.98 27.58
N ALA A 404 24.33 -9.44 28.80
CA ALA A 404 25.34 -8.65 29.50
C ALA A 404 26.52 -9.49 30.02
#